data_AF-A0A8T6VC51-F1
#
_entry.id   AF-A0A8T6VC51-F1
#
_cell.length_a   1.000
_cell.length_b   1.000
_cell.length_c   1.000
_cell.angle_alpha   90.00
_cell.angle_beta   90.00
_cell.angle_gamma   90.00
#
_symmetry.space_group_name_H-M   'P 1'
#
loop_
_entity.id
_entity.type
_entity.pdbx_description
1 polymer ?
#
loop_
_entity_poly.entity_id
_entity_poly.type
_entity_poly.pdbx_seq_one_letter_code
_entity_poly.pdbx_strand_id
1 'polypeptide(L)'
;MKIWRKPLDAEKIKVKKAEVRIIKDQCKGCGFCIEFCPKQVLETSNELNIKGSRPPKVVDESRCALCGFCTAVCPDFAIFTIEKDCKGGC
;
A
#
# COMPACT_ATOMS: atom_id res chain seq x y z
N MET A 1 20.21 0.17 1.94
CA MET A 1 21.25 -0.20 2.93
C MET A 1 21.84 -1.55 2.54
N LYS A 2 23.16 -1.65 2.46
CA LYS A 2 23.85 -2.91 2.17
C LYS A 2 24.15 -3.59 3.51
N ILE A 3 23.52 -4.72 3.79
CA ILE A 3 23.77 -5.48 5.02
C ILE A 3 25.13 -6.18 4.84
N TRP A 4 26.02 -6.08 5.83
CA TRP A 4 27.36 -6.68 5.75
C TRP A 4 27.35 -8.22 5.79
N ARG A 5 26.30 -8.83 6.36
CA ARG A 5 26.13 -10.28 6.43
C ARG A 5 24.77 -10.69 5.87
N LYS A 6 24.75 -11.77 5.09
CA LYS A 6 23.51 -12.44 4.68
C LYS A 6 22.95 -13.19 5.92
N PRO A 7 21.68 -13.00 6.30
CA PRO A 7 21.05 -13.82 7.33
C PRO A 7 21.14 -15.31 6.97
N LEU A 8 21.41 -16.18 7.95
CA LEU A 8 21.58 -17.62 7.74
C LEU A 8 20.31 -18.30 7.21
N ASP A 9 19.16 -17.67 7.43
CA ASP A 9 17.82 -18.11 7.08
C ASP A 9 17.25 -17.36 5.86
N ALA A 10 18.04 -16.54 5.17
CA ALA A 10 17.56 -15.72 4.06
C ALA A 10 16.88 -16.53 2.94
N GLU A 11 17.28 -17.78 2.73
CA GLU A 11 16.69 -18.70 1.74
C GLU A 11 15.34 -19.28 2.19
N LYS A 12 15.01 -19.19 3.48
CA LYS A 12 13.79 -19.72 4.08
C LYS A 12 12.73 -18.64 4.32
N ILE A 13 13.10 -17.36 4.24
CA ILE A 13 12.18 -16.24 4.46
C ILE A 13 11.31 -16.03 3.21
N LYS A 14 10.00 -16.25 3.37
CA LYS A 14 9.00 -15.96 2.35
C LYS A 14 8.51 -14.52 2.50
N VAL A 15 8.77 -13.67 1.50
CA VAL A 15 8.29 -12.29 1.51
C VAL A 15 6.78 -12.29 1.22
N LYS A 16 6.00 -11.73 2.16
CA LYS A 16 4.56 -11.52 1.97
C LYS A 16 4.35 -10.44 0.92
N LYS A 17 3.43 -10.67 -0.01
CA LYS A 17 2.98 -9.66 -0.97
C LYS A 17 1.70 -9.02 -0.45
N ALA A 18 1.57 -7.72 -0.62
CA ALA A 18 0.38 -6.97 -0.25
C ALA A 18 -0.45 -6.65 -1.49
N GLU A 19 -1.75 -6.48 -1.29
CA GLU A 19 -2.65 -5.83 -2.23
C GLU A 19 -3.26 -4.59 -1.55
N VAL A 20 -3.21 -3.44 -2.23
CA VAL A 20 -3.76 -2.19 -1.72
C VAL A 20 -5.12 -1.93 -2.37
N ARG A 21 -6.18 -1.88 -1.55
CA ARG A 21 -7.55 -1.65 -2.02
C ARG A 21 -8.03 -0.27 -1.63
N ILE A 22 -8.62 0.43 -2.59
CA ILE A 22 -9.13 1.80 -2.43
C ILE A 22 -10.60 1.82 -2.82
N ILE A 23 -11.46 2.21 -1.89
CA ILE A 23 -12.88 2.45 -2.13
C ILE A 23 -13.02 3.90 -2.62
N LYS A 24 -12.86 4.09 -3.94
CA LYS A 24 -12.77 5.43 -4.58
C LYS A 24 -13.91 6.36 -4.13
N ASP A 25 -15.14 5.86 -4.01
CA ASP A 25 -16.32 6.66 -3.68
C ASP A 25 -16.39 7.09 -2.20
N GLN A 26 -15.61 6.46 -1.31
CA GLN A 26 -15.52 6.89 0.08
C GLN A 26 -14.40 7.93 0.30
N CYS A 27 -13.39 7.95 -0.57
CA CYS A 27 -12.24 8.82 -0.43
C CYS A 27 -12.60 10.31 -0.62
N LYS A 28 -12.12 11.16 0.31
CA LYS A 28 -12.22 12.63 0.24
C LYS A 28 -10.98 13.33 -0.32
N GLY A 29 -9.97 12.58 -0.76
CA GLY A 29 -8.75 13.13 -1.36
C GLY A 29 -7.82 13.88 -0.39
N CYS A 30 -7.82 13.57 0.90
CA CYS A 30 -7.01 14.28 1.92
C CYS A 30 -5.50 14.05 1.81
N GLY A 31 -5.05 12.99 1.14
CA GLY A 31 -3.63 12.71 0.89
C GLY A 31 -2.84 12.06 2.03
N PHE A 32 -3.40 11.88 3.24
CA PHE A 32 -2.65 11.30 4.36
C PHE A 32 -2.03 9.92 4.07
N CYS A 33 -2.77 9.04 3.40
CA CYS A 33 -2.24 7.73 3.03
C CYS A 33 -1.01 7.80 2.11
N ILE A 34 -0.88 8.86 1.29
CA ILE A 34 0.27 9.11 0.42
C ILE A 34 1.45 9.59 1.27
N GLU A 35 1.23 10.61 2.10
CA GLU A 35 2.25 11.24 2.94
C GLU A 35 2.86 10.25 3.94
N PHE A 36 2.01 9.48 4.63
CA PHE A 36 2.44 8.55 5.68
C PHE A 36 2.88 7.18 5.15
N CYS A 37 2.90 6.96 3.83
CA CYS A 37 3.40 5.71 3.29
C CYS A 37 4.95 5.67 3.33
N PRO A 38 5.58 4.86 4.20
CA PRO A 38 7.05 4.83 4.32
C PRO A 38 7.74 4.26 3.07
N LYS A 39 6.97 3.60 2.20
CA LYS A 39 7.44 3.01 0.94
C LYS A 39 7.00 3.79 -0.29
N GLN A 40 6.26 4.89 -0.11
CA GLN A 40 5.79 5.77 -1.18
C GLN A 40 5.09 4.99 -2.31
N VAL A 41 4.22 4.04 -1.96
CA VAL A 41 3.53 3.17 -2.95
C VAL A 41 2.31 3.84 -3.58
N LEU A 42 1.93 5.03 -3.09
CA LEU A 42 0.74 5.76 -3.46
C LEU A 42 1.11 7.14 -4.01
N GLU A 43 0.28 7.64 -4.93
CA GLU A 43 0.33 9.00 -5.47
C GLU A 43 -1.09 9.54 -5.65
N THR A 44 -1.24 10.85 -5.81
CA THR A 44 -2.53 11.44 -6.16
C THR A 44 -2.95 11.02 -7.57
N SER A 45 -4.19 10.56 -7.75
CA SER A 45 -4.72 10.25 -9.08
C SER A 45 -5.08 11.52 -9.86
N ASN A 46 -4.97 11.43 -11.20
CA ASN A 46 -5.50 12.46 -12.10
C ASN A 46 -7.02 12.32 -12.31
N GLU A 47 -7.60 11.19 -11.91
CA GLU A 47 -9.04 10.92 -11.98
C GLU A 47 -9.79 11.56 -10.81
N LEU A 48 -11.01 12.02 -11.08
CA LEU A 48 -11.97 12.42 -10.06
C LEU A 48 -12.91 11.26 -9.76
N ASN A 49 -13.25 11.07 -8.48
CA ASN A 49 -14.34 10.17 -8.08
C ASN A 49 -15.70 10.89 -8.19
N ILE A 50 -16.79 10.18 -7.84
CA ILE A 50 -18.16 10.73 -7.87
C ILE A 50 -18.36 11.96 -6.97
N LYS A 51 -17.46 12.20 -6.01
CA LYS A 51 -17.48 13.33 -5.07
C LYS A 51 -16.61 14.51 -5.55
N GLY A 52 -16.00 14.42 -6.74
CA GLY A 52 -15.08 15.43 -7.25
C GLY A 52 -13.74 15.49 -6.50
N SER A 53 -13.41 14.46 -5.73
CA SER A 53 -12.10 14.34 -5.06
C SER A 53 -11.15 13.49 -5.90
N ARG A 54 -9.84 13.70 -5.73
CA ARG A 54 -8.79 12.89 -6.36
C ARG A 54 -8.35 11.78 -5.40
N PRO A 55 -8.85 10.54 -5.53
CA PRO A 55 -8.38 9.43 -4.70
C PRO A 55 -6.91 9.12 -4.98
N PRO A 56 -6.20 8.45 -4.05
CA PRO A 56 -4.86 7.94 -4.33
C PRO A 56 -4.92 6.88 -5.45
N LYS A 57 -3.83 6.74 -6.20
CA LYS A 57 -3.54 5.62 -7.10
C LYS A 57 -2.32 4.85 -6.58
N VAL A 58 -2.28 3.55 -6.84
CA VAL A 58 -1.14 2.70 -6.49
C VAL A 58 -0.11 2.79 -7.62
N VAL A 59 1.13 3.17 -7.29
CA VAL A 59 2.23 3.33 -8.26
C VAL A 59 3.04 2.05 -8.37
N ASP A 60 3.35 1.44 -7.22
CA ASP A 60 4.11 0.20 -7.14
C ASP A 60 3.70 -0.59 -5.89
N GLU A 61 2.77 -1.52 -6.10
CA GLU A 61 2.27 -2.42 -5.07
C GLU A 61 3.35 -3.36 -4.52
N SER A 62 4.38 -3.68 -5.31
CA SER A 62 5.42 -4.66 -4.92
C SER A 62 6.30 -4.18 -3.77
N ARG A 63 6.39 -2.86 -3.55
CA ARG A 63 7.15 -2.25 -2.45
C ARG A 63 6.35 -2.14 -1.16
N CYS A 64 5.06 -2.47 -1.17
CA CYS A 64 4.21 -2.35 0.00
C CYS A 64 4.67 -3.33 1.09
N ALA A 65 4.99 -2.79 2.27
CA ALA A 65 5.46 -3.57 3.40
C ALA A 65 4.32 -4.16 4.26
N LEU A 66 3.07 -4.08 3.81
CA LEU A 66 1.88 -4.51 4.55
C LEU A 66 1.79 -3.91 5.97
N CYS A 67 2.23 -2.67 6.14
CA CYS A 67 2.30 -2.01 7.46
C CYS A 67 0.95 -1.52 8.00
N GLY A 68 -0.09 -1.40 7.16
CA GLY A 68 -1.41 -0.92 7.56
C GLY A 68 -1.53 0.57 7.87
N PHE A 69 -0.45 1.37 7.76
CA PHE A 69 -0.50 2.80 8.08
C PHE A 69 -1.54 3.57 7.27
N CYS A 70 -1.65 3.29 5.97
CA CYS A 70 -2.65 3.94 5.11
C CYS A 70 -4.08 3.69 5.60
N THR A 71 -4.37 2.51 6.14
CA THR A 71 -5.65 2.17 6.76
C THR A 71 -5.86 2.97 8.05
N ALA A 72 -4.85 2.97 8.93
CA ALA A 72 -4.93 3.59 10.25
C ALA A 72 -5.09 5.11 10.20
N VAL A 73 -4.44 5.77 9.24
CA VAL A 73 -4.49 7.24 9.09
C VAL A 73 -5.67 7.71 8.22
N CYS A 74 -6.42 6.81 7.59
CA CYS A 74 -7.54 7.21 6.75
C CYS A 74 -8.77 7.55 7.61
N PRO A 75 -9.22 8.81 7.66
CA PRO A 75 -10.38 9.19 8.49
C PRO A 75 -11.71 8.62 7.98
N ASP A 76 -11.75 8.21 6.70
CA ASP A 76 -12.96 7.69 6.04
C ASP A 76 -12.89 6.18 5.80
N PHE A 77 -11.85 5.49 6.27
CA PHE A 77 -11.61 4.06 6.02
C PHE A 77 -11.70 3.65 4.53
N ALA A 78 -11.37 4.58 3.63
CA ALA A 78 -11.51 4.43 2.19
C ALA A 78 -10.36 3.64 1.54
N ILE A 79 -9.37 3.20 2.32
CA ILE A 79 -8.20 2.44 1.85
C ILE A 79 -7.81 1.40 2.88
N PHE A 80 -7.43 0.20 2.42
CA PHE A 80 -6.92 -0.87 3.26
C PHE A 80 -5.96 -1.79 2.50
N THR A 81 -5.18 -2.57 3.25
CA THR A 81 -4.23 -3.55 2.70
C THR A 81 -4.65 -4.97 3.06
N ILE A 82 -4.52 -5.90 2.12
CA ILE A 82 -4.70 -7.34 2.36
C ILE A 82 -3.44 -8.11 1.97
N GLU A 83 -3.24 -9.28 2.58
CA GLU A 83 -2.23 -10.22 2.10
C GLU A 83 -2.70 -10.80 0.77
N LYS A 84 -1.83 -10.75 -0.25
CA LYS A 84 -2.14 -11.28 -1.58
C LYS A 84 -1.75 -12.75 -1.60
N ASP A 85 -2.76 -13.62 -1.70
CA ASP A 85 -2.55 -15.07 -1.79
C ASP A 85 -1.88 -15.44 -3.12
N CYS A 86 -0.57 -15.75 -3.07
CA CYS A 86 0.12 -16.37 -4.19
C CYS A 86 -0.19 -17.87 -4.20
N LYS A 87 -1.23 -18.29 -4.93
CA LYS A 87 -1.47 -19.70 -5.31
C LYS A 87 -0.37 -20.15 -6.30
N GLY A 88 0.82 -20.49 -5.80
CA GLY A 88 1.93 -20.95 -6.65
C GLY A 88 3.35 -20.64 -6.16
N GLY A 89 3.51 -20.24 -4.90
CA GLY A 89 4.82 -19.86 -4.34
C GLY A 89 5.04 -18.35 -4.36
N CYS A 90 5.55 -17.83 -3.25
CA CYS A 90 6.12 -16.48 -3.20
C CYS A 90 7.64 -16.63 -3.24
#